data_AF-A3J607-F1
#
_entry.id   AF-A3J607-F1
#
_cell.length_a   1.000
_cell.length_b   1.000
_cell.length_c   1.000
_cell.angle_alpha   90.00
_cell.angle_beta   90.00
_cell.angle_gamma   90.00
#
_symmetry.space_group_name_H-M   'P 1'
#
loop_
_entity.id
_entity.type
_entity.pdbx_description
1 polymer ?
#
loop_
_entity_poly.entity_id
_entity_poly.type
_entity_poly.pdbx_seq_one_letter_code
_entity_poly.pdbx_strand_id
1 'polypeptide(L)'
;MKKLLTMCLLIATSFTVNAQDKKPTEEEIIDYILTMMNTVTEIRLIYQESPGREGYVFYKYEEQDVKTYFENCTLYFTESQFGGISRNYERTDNVKIDFSKVELVYQAYKNGIDGDKISGGEIIHCKLVEKIDGKSKIKYLPLYTYDAQKVMKALNHLRKLCGAPDPISFD
;
A
#
# COMPACT_ATOMS: atom_id res chain seq x y z
N MET A 1 3.60 12.59 56.17
CA MET A 1 4.18 12.83 54.83
C MET A 1 4.57 11.56 54.04
N LYS A 2 4.62 10.36 54.64
CA LYS A 2 4.94 9.11 53.90
C LYS A 2 3.81 8.59 53.00
N LYS A 3 2.55 8.89 53.29
CA LYS A 3 1.38 8.38 52.56
C LYS A 3 1.05 9.12 51.25
N LEU A 4 1.55 10.35 51.09
CA LEU A 4 1.31 11.16 49.89
C LEU A 4 2.23 10.73 48.72
N LEU A 5 3.49 10.39 49.04
CA LEU A 5 4.48 9.92 48.08
C LEU A 5 4.09 8.58 47.43
N THR A 6 3.39 7.71 48.16
CA THR A 6 2.97 6.40 47.64
C THR A 6 1.84 6.51 46.61
N MET A 7 0.94 7.51 46.74
CA MET A 7 -0.14 7.71 45.77
C MET A 7 0.34 8.33 44.45
N CYS A 8 1.29 9.27 44.49
CA CYS A 8 1.86 9.83 43.27
C CYS A 8 2.63 8.79 42.44
N LEU A 9 3.22 7.78 43.09
CA LEU A 9 3.93 6.68 42.42
C LEU A 9 2.97 5.73 41.65
N LEU A 10 1.75 5.52 42.18
CA LEU A 10 0.73 4.67 41.55
C LEU A 10 0.08 5.34 40.34
N ILE A 11 -0.06 6.67 40.37
CA ILE A 11 -0.56 7.44 39.22
C ILE A 11 0.53 7.57 38.14
N ALA A 12 1.79 7.73 38.53
CA ALA A 12 2.90 7.77 37.56
C ALA A 12 3.13 6.42 36.85
N THR A 13 2.80 5.29 37.50
CA THR A 13 2.93 3.95 36.89
C THR A 13 1.76 3.57 36.00
N SER A 14 0.57 4.13 36.18
CA SER A 14 -0.56 3.90 35.26
C SER A 14 -0.46 4.68 33.95
N PHE A 15 0.32 5.77 33.90
CA PHE A 15 0.58 6.52 32.68
C PHE A 15 1.84 6.07 31.91
N THR A 16 2.77 5.34 32.54
CA THR A 16 3.99 4.86 31.86
C THR A 16 3.85 3.49 31.20
N VAL A 17 2.78 2.73 31.48
CA VAL A 17 2.59 1.38 30.92
C VAL A 17 2.07 1.38 29.46
N ASN A 18 1.60 2.50 28.92
CA ASN A 18 1.08 2.58 27.54
C ASN A 18 2.04 3.23 26.51
N ALA A 19 3.26 3.61 26.92
CA ALA A 19 4.25 4.22 26.02
C ALA A 19 5.31 3.23 25.48
N GLN A 20 5.20 1.94 25.83
CA GLN A 20 5.99 0.87 25.24
C GLN A 20 5.16 0.12 24.19
N ASP A 21 5.56 0.27 22.92
CA ASP A 21 5.25 -0.65 21.82
C ASP A 21 3.78 -1.04 21.62
N LYS A 22 2.85 -0.08 21.71
CA LYS A 22 1.50 -0.33 21.20
C LYS A 22 1.58 -0.46 19.67
N LYS A 23 1.43 -1.69 19.17
CA LYS A 23 1.26 -1.93 17.73
C LYS A 23 0.07 -1.09 17.24
N PRO A 24 0.14 -0.50 16.03
CA PRO A 24 -0.98 0.26 15.48
C PRO A 24 -2.27 -0.57 15.45
N THR A 25 -3.42 0.06 15.70
CA THR A 25 -4.72 -0.60 15.57
C THR A 25 -5.10 -0.80 14.10
N GLU A 26 -6.15 -1.59 13.84
CA GLU A 26 -6.67 -1.78 12.48
C GLU A 26 -7.10 -0.44 11.86
N GLU A 27 -7.81 0.38 12.64
CA GLU A 27 -8.30 1.69 12.20
C GLU A 27 -7.15 2.64 11.87
N GLU A 28 -6.10 2.68 12.69
CA GLU A 28 -4.90 3.50 12.45
C GLU A 28 -4.15 3.07 11.18
N ILE A 29 -4.10 1.76 10.90
CA ILE A 29 -3.47 1.21 9.69
C ILE A 29 -4.28 1.56 8.46
N ILE A 30 -5.61 1.40 8.51
CA ILE A 30 -6.51 1.77 7.43
C ILE A 30 -6.39 3.27 7.14
N ASP A 31 -6.47 4.11 8.17
CA ASP A 31 -6.35 5.57 8.03
C ASP A 31 -5.01 5.98 7.40
N TYR A 32 -3.91 5.35 7.83
CA TYR A 32 -2.60 5.55 7.22
C TYR A 32 -2.57 5.19 5.74
N ILE A 33 -3.13 4.04 5.35
CA ILE A 33 -3.18 3.59 3.95
C ILE A 33 -4.02 4.54 3.09
N LEU A 34 -5.21 4.92 3.56
CA LEU A 34 -6.10 5.82 2.83
C LEU A 34 -5.46 7.21 2.67
N THR A 35 -4.85 7.75 3.73
CA THR A 35 -4.11 9.02 3.68
C THR A 35 -2.95 8.94 2.68
N MET A 36 -2.17 7.85 2.69
CA MET A 36 -1.10 7.65 1.74
C MET A 36 -1.62 7.63 0.29
N MET A 37 -2.69 6.90 0.00
CA MET A 37 -3.24 6.85 -1.35
C MET A 37 -3.79 8.19 -1.81
N ASN A 38 -4.42 8.96 -0.92
CA ASN A 38 -4.93 10.29 -1.25
C ASN A 38 -3.81 11.35 -1.38
N THR A 39 -2.61 11.09 -0.87
CA THR A 39 -1.45 12.01 -0.97
C THR A 39 -0.55 11.69 -2.17
N VAL A 40 -0.62 10.48 -2.71
CA VAL A 40 0.08 10.11 -3.95
C VAL A 40 -0.62 10.76 -5.14
N THR A 41 -0.09 11.91 -5.53
CA THR A 41 -0.68 12.75 -6.57
C THR A 41 -0.19 12.42 -7.97
N GLU A 42 1.06 11.99 -8.11
CA GLU A 42 1.66 11.60 -9.39
C GLU A 42 2.94 10.77 -9.16
N ILE A 43 3.01 9.57 -9.74
CA ILE A 43 4.26 8.79 -9.86
C ILE A 43 4.58 8.59 -11.32
N ARG A 44 5.81 8.93 -11.73
CA ARG A 44 6.28 8.85 -13.12
C ARG A 44 7.15 7.61 -13.31
N LEU A 45 6.73 6.70 -14.17
CA LEU A 45 7.59 5.70 -14.78
C LEU A 45 8.20 6.29 -16.06
N ILE A 46 9.52 6.30 -16.14
CA ILE A 46 10.28 6.71 -17.32
C ILE A 46 10.77 5.44 -17.98
N TYR A 47 10.39 5.21 -19.24
CA TYR A 47 10.84 4.05 -20.01
C TYR A 47 11.44 4.49 -21.34
N GLN A 48 12.32 3.66 -21.89
CA GLN A 48 12.93 3.94 -23.18
C GLN A 48 12.08 3.35 -24.33
N GLU A 49 11.33 4.20 -25.04
CA GLU A 49 10.56 3.78 -26.21
C GLU A 49 11.47 3.40 -27.39
N SER A 50 12.55 4.16 -27.59
CA SER A 50 13.55 3.93 -28.63
C SER A 50 14.90 4.54 -28.23
N PRO A 51 16.02 4.25 -28.93
CA PRO A 51 17.29 4.94 -28.71
C PRO A 51 17.11 6.47 -28.70
N GLY A 52 17.43 7.11 -27.57
CA GLY A 52 17.30 8.57 -27.39
C GLY A 52 15.88 9.13 -27.19
N ARG A 53 14.85 8.28 -27.04
CA ARG A 53 13.46 8.70 -26.80
C ARG A 53 12.91 8.10 -25.52
N GLU A 54 12.57 8.96 -24.57
CA GLU A 54 11.91 8.57 -23.32
C GLU A 54 10.40 8.72 -23.45
N GLY A 55 9.68 7.67 -23.04
CA GLY A 55 8.25 7.70 -22.76
C GLY A 55 8.00 7.85 -21.27
N TYR A 56 6.82 8.32 -20.90
CA TYR A 56 6.41 8.45 -19.52
C TYR A 56 5.05 7.78 -19.30
N VAL A 57 4.90 7.12 -18.14
CA VAL A 57 3.60 6.73 -17.60
C VAL A 57 3.41 7.42 -16.26
N PHE A 58 2.28 8.11 -16.09
CA PHE A 58 1.89 8.72 -14.83
C PHE A 58 0.81 7.87 -14.17
N TYR A 59 0.95 7.64 -12.88
CA TYR A 59 -0.08 7.03 -12.04
C TYR A 59 -0.56 8.05 -11.02
N LYS A 60 -1.88 8.21 -10.97
CA LYS A 60 -2.55 9.09 -10.01
C LYS A 60 -3.73 8.33 -9.41
N TYR A 61 -3.87 8.39 -8.10
CA TYR A 61 -5.14 8.06 -7.45
C TYR A 61 -6.02 9.29 -7.53
N GLU A 62 -7.19 9.16 -8.16
CA GLU A 62 -8.01 10.33 -8.44
C GLU A 62 -8.65 10.92 -7.18
N GLU A 63 -8.67 12.25 -7.13
CA GLU A 63 -9.38 13.05 -6.11
C GLU A 63 -10.84 13.33 -6.52
N GLN A 64 -11.31 12.79 -7.65
CA GLN A 64 -12.60 13.14 -8.24
C GLN A 64 -13.70 12.16 -7.87
N ASP A 65 -14.56 12.57 -6.93
CA ASP A 65 -15.89 12.04 -6.58
C ASP A 65 -16.06 10.53 -6.27
N VAL A 66 -15.06 9.70 -6.52
CA VAL A 66 -15.01 8.26 -6.21
C VAL A 66 -14.00 8.06 -5.08
N LYS A 67 -14.52 8.04 -3.86
CA LYS A 67 -13.74 7.97 -2.63
C LYS A 67 -12.79 6.75 -2.67
N THR A 68 -11.52 6.94 -2.34
CA THR A 68 -10.67 5.81 -1.89
C THR A 68 -11.19 5.38 -0.52
N TYR A 69 -11.65 4.15 -0.38
CA TYR A 69 -12.19 3.66 0.90
C TYR A 69 -11.86 2.18 1.13
N PHE A 70 -11.98 1.78 2.38
CA PHE A 70 -11.81 0.41 2.81
C PHE A 70 -13.09 -0.09 3.46
N GLU A 71 -13.60 -1.22 2.98
CA GLU A 71 -14.82 -1.85 3.50
C GLU A 71 -14.72 -3.37 3.35
N ASN A 72 -15.09 -4.12 4.39
CA ASN A 72 -15.12 -5.58 4.38
C ASN A 72 -13.83 -6.19 3.82
N CYS A 73 -12.69 -5.75 4.34
CA CYS A 73 -11.36 -6.20 3.89
C CYS A 73 -11.03 -5.90 2.43
N THR A 74 -11.77 -5.02 1.78
CA THR A 74 -11.54 -4.63 0.39
C THR A 74 -11.22 -3.14 0.32
N LEU A 75 -10.09 -2.83 -0.32
CA LEU A 75 -9.69 -1.48 -0.67
C LEU A 75 -10.23 -1.14 -2.05
N TYR A 76 -10.94 -0.02 -2.17
CA TYR A 76 -11.49 0.51 -3.40
C TYR A 76 -10.83 1.84 -3.72
N PHE A 77 -10.41 2.02 -4.96
CA PHE A 77 -9.82 3.26 -5.44
C PHE A 77 -9.93 3.37 -6.96
N THR A 78 -9.77 4.58 -7.46
CA THR A 78 -9.65 4.86 -8.89
C THR A 78 -8.19 5.12 -9.23
N GLU A 79 -7.69 4.44 -10.24
CA GLU A 79 -6.34 4.61 -10.77
C GLU A 79 -6.43 5.19 -12.18
N SER A 80 -5.78 6.33 -12.40
CA SER A 80 -5.62 6.91 -13.73
C SER A 80 -4.18 6.78 -14.20
N GLN A 81 -4.04 6.23 -15.40
CA GLN A 81 -2.80 6.03 -16.11
C GLN A 81 -2.73 6.99 -17.30
N PHE A 82 -1.70 7.84 -17.33
CA PHE A 82 -1.43 8.71 -18.47
C PHE A 82 -0.16 8.27 -19.20
N GLY A 83 -0.24 8.04 -20.51
CA GLY A 83 0.88 7.52 -21.31
C GLY A 83 1.29 8.42 -22.47
N GLY A 84 2.59 8.37 -22.80
CA GLY A 84 3.17 8.94 -24.02
C GLY A 84 3.86 10.30 -23.81
N ILE A 85 4.46 10.81 -24.87
CA ILE A 85 5.31 12.02 -24.85
C ILE A 85 4.53 13.28 -24.49
N SER A 86 3.22 13.30 -24.74
CA SER A 86 2.34 14.46 -24.55
C SER A 86 1.15 14.22 -23.61
N ARG A 87 1.14 13.13 -22.80
CA ARG A 87 0.02 12.73 -21.91
C ARG A 87 -1.32 12.50 -22.67
N ASN A 88 -1.28 11.92 -23.86
CA ASN A 88 -2.49 11.79 -24.70
C ASN A 88 -3.30 10.51 -24.45
N TYR A 89 -2.69 9.47 -23.87
CA TYR A 89 -3.41 8.24 -23.54
C TYR A 89 -3.83 8.32 -22.08
N GLU A 90 -5.13 8.38 -21.82
CA GLU A 90 -5.71 8.32 -20.48
C GLU A 90 -6.51 7.04 -20.35
N ARG A 91 -6.18 6.24 -19.34
CA ARG A 91 -6.96 5.10 -18.90
C ARG A 91 -7.28 5.26 -17.43
N THR A 92 -8.56 5.22 -17.10
CA THR A 92 -9.04 5.26 -15.72
C THR A 92 -9.69 3.93 -15.40
N ASP A 93 -9.21 3.26 -14.36
CA ASP A 93 -9.75 1.99 -13.89
C ASP A 93 -10.22 2.11 -12.44
N ASN A 94 -11.41 1.57 -12.17
CA ASN A 94 -11.85 1.31 -10.79
C ASN A 94 -11.19 0.02 -10.31
N VAL A 95 -10.31 0.14 -9.32
CA VAL A 95 -9.55 -0.97 -8.78
C VAL A 95 -10.13 -1.38 -7.43
N LYS A 96 -10.18 -2.70 -7.21
CA LYS A 96 -10.51 -3.30 -5.92
C LYS A 96 -9.46 -4.33 -5.52
N ILE A 97 -9.01 -4.27 -4.28
CA ILE A 97 -8.06 -5.22 -3.69
C ILE A 97 -8.69 -5.84 -2.46
N ASP A 98 -9.06 -7.10 -2.57
CA ASP A 98 -9.55 -7.92 -1.45
C ASP A 98 -8.35 -8.45 -0.66
N PHE A 99 -8.10 -7.83 0.49
CA PHE A 99 -6.97 -8.14 1.37
C PHE A 99 -7.06 -9.52 2.00
N SER A 100 -8.23 -10.16 2.05
CA SER A 100 -8.35 -11.57 2.49
C SER A 100 -7.72 -12.55 1.48
N LYS A 101 -7.49 -12.11 0.24
CA LYS A 101 -6.89 -12.91 -0.85
C LYS A 101 -5.44 -12.53 -1.15
N VAL A 102 -4.92 -11.50 -0.48
CA VAL A 102 -3.53 -11.05 -0.66
C VAL A 102 -2.62 -11.97 0.13
N GLU A 103 -1.83 -12.76 -0.57
CA GLU A 103 -0.85 -13.66 0.03
C GLU A 103 0.36 -12.88 0.58
N LEU A 104 0.86 -11.92 -0.22
CA LEU A 104 2.07 -11.16 0.11
C LEU A 104 2.02 -9.78 -0.52
N VAL A 105 2.49 -8.78 0.23
CA VAL A 105 2.82 -7.45 -0.32
C VAL A 105 4.33 -7.26 -0.30
N TYR A 106 4.92 -6.94 -1.44
CA TYR A 106 6.37 -6.86 -1.59
C TYR A 106 6.80 -5.81 -2.61
N GLN A 107 8.03 -5.32 -2.49
CA GLN A 107 8.65 -4.45 -3.48
C GLN A 107 9.46 -5.34 -4.43
N ALA A 108 8.96 -5.54 -5.65
CA ALA A 108 9.64 -6.34 -6.66
C ALA A 108 10.91 -5.64 -7.18
N TYR A 109 10.87 -4.30 -7.25
CA TYR A 109 11.88 -3.50 -7.93
C TYR A 109 12.31 -2.32 -7.06
N LYS A 110 13.47 -2.44 -6.41
CA LYS A 110 14.02 -1.36 -5.57
C LYS A 110 14.58 -0.20 -6.40
N ASN A 111 14.99 -0.47 -7.64
CA ASN A 111 15.67 0.48 -8.53
C ASN A 111 14.97 0.65 -9.90
N GLY A 112 13.71 0.21 -10.04
CA GLY A 112 12.98 0.22 -11.31
C GLY A 112 12.82 -1.16 -11.96
N ILE A 113 11.86 -1.25 -12.87
CA ILE A 113 11.57 -2.44 -13.69
C ILE A 113 12.59 -2.45 -14.83
N ASP A 114 13.24 -3.56 -15.19
CA ASP A 114 14.29 -3.66 -16.23
C ASP A 114 14.27 -2.55 -17.33
N GLY A 115 15.10 -1.51 -17.15
CA GLY A 115 15.24 -0.38 -18.10
C GLY A 115 14.42 0.88 -17.76
N ASP A 116 13.47 0.79 -16.83
CA ASP A 116 12.56 1.87 -16.43
C ASP A 116 13.03 2.54 -15.13
N LYS A 117 13.10 3.87 -15.16
CA LYS A 117 13.40 4.68 -13.98
C LYS A 117 12.10 5.17 -13.35
N ILE A 118 11.92 4.88 -12.07
CA ILE A 118 10.82 5.44 -11.28
C ILE A 118 11.24 6.81 -10.75
N SER A 119 10.39 7.83 -10.93
CA SER A 119 10.59 9.17 -10.39
C SER A 119 9.34 9.60 -9.63
N GLY A 120 9.56 10.25 -8.47
CA GLY A 120 8.46 10.68 -7.61
C GLY A 120 7.78 9.52 -6.89
N GLY A 121 8.50 8.45 -6.54
CA GLY A 121 7.97 7.38 -5.68
C GLY A 121 8.56 6.00 -5.92
N GLU A 122 7.83 5.00 -5.46
CA GLU A 122 8.16 3.58 -5.45
C GLU A 122 6.93 2.75 -5.81
N ILE A 123 7.16 1.51 -6.28
CA ILE A 123 6.11 0.55 -6.62
C ILE A 123 6.22 -0.66 -5.71
N ILE A 124 5.09 -1.03 -5.12
CA ILE A 124 4.91 -2.28 -4.39
C ILE A 124 3.86 -3.12 -5.11
N HIS A 125 3.90 -4.43 -4.91
CA HIS A 125 2.96 -5.37 -5.53
C HIS A 125 2.20 -6.13 -4.45
N CYS A 126 0.88 -6.18 -4.61
CA CYS A 126 0.04 -7.14 -3.95
C CYS A 126 -0.02 -8.42 -4.80
N LYS A 127 0.46 -9.54 -4.26
CA LYS A 127 0.29 -10.88 -4.85
C LYS A 127 -1.04 -11.46 -4.36
N LEU A 128 -2.00 -11.61 -5.25
CA LEU A 128 -3.29 -12.21 -4.98
C LEU A 128 -3.30 -13.64 -5.51
N VAL A 129 -3.84 -14.56 -4.72
CA VAL A 129 -4.06 -15.94 -5.15
C VAL A 129 -5.55 -16.22 -5.16
N GLU A 130 -6.08 -16.45 -6.35
CA GLU A 130 -7.49 -16.80 -6.55
C GLU A 130 -7.60 -18.27 -6.97
N LYS A 131 -8.61 -18.98 -6.45
CA LYS A 131 -8.96 -20.32 -6.94
C LYS A 131 -10.11 -20.18 -7.94
N ILE A 132 -9.85 -20.53 -9.19
CA ILE A 132 -10.85 -20.55 -10.27
C ILE A 132 -10.88 -21.99 -10.81
N ASP A 133 -12.03 -22.65 -10.73
CA ASP A 133 -12.23 -24.03 -11.19
C ASP A 133 -11.17 -25.01 -10.65
N GLY A 134 -10.82 -24.86 -9.37
CA GLY A 134 -9.82 -25.69 -8.70
C GLY A 134 -8.36 -25.38 -9.05
N LYS A 135 -8.10 -24.43 -9.96
CA LYS A 135 -6.75 -23.97 -10.32
C LYS A 135 -6.43 -22.64 -9.64
N SER A 136 -5.18 -22.51 -9.18
CA SER A 136 -4.68 -21.24 -8.66
C SER A 136 -4.33 -20.28 -9.79
N LYS A 137 -4.93 -19.10 -9.78
CA LYS A 137 -4.56 -17.96 -10.62
C LYS A 137 -3.85 -16.94 -9.73
N ILE A 138 -2.62 -16.57 -10.11
CA ILE A 138 -1.86 -15.54 -9.43
C ILE A 138 -2.07 -14.22 -10.18
N LYS A 139 -2.43 -13.17 -9.44
CA LYS A 139 -2.54 -11.81 -9.95
C LYS A 139 -1.61 -10.90 -9.17
N TYR A 140 -0.90 -10.03 -9.88
CA TYR A 140 -0.05 -9.01 -9.28
C TYR A 140 -0.71 -7.65 -9.52
N LEU A 141 -1.00 -6.93 -8.43
CA LEU A 141 -1.57 -5.58 -8.50
C LEU A 141 -0.54 -4.57 -7.99
N PRO A 142 -0.04 -3.67 -8.86
CA PRO A 142 0.88 -2.63 -8.43
C PRO A 142 0.15 -1.58 -7.58
N LEU A 143 0.83 -1.05 -6.58
CA LEU A 143 0.46 0.15 -5.83
C LEU A 143 1.66 1.09 -5.80
N TYR A 144 1.36 2.35 -6.03
CA TYR A 144 2.27 3.48 -6.08
C TYR A 144 2.32 4.17 -4.72
N THR A 145 3.52 4.43 -4.20
CA THR A 145 3.71 5.09 -2.90
C THR A 145 5.03 5.85 -2.80
N TYR A 146 5.15 6.78 -1.86
CA TYR A 146 6.41 7.46 -1.53
C TYR A 146 7.23 6.78 -0.42
N ASP A 147 6.65 5.78 0.28
CA ASP A 147 7.31 5.07 1.38
C ASP A 147 6.98 3.57 1.31
N ALA A 148 7.63 2.86 0.38
CA ALA A 148 7.36 1.44 0.12
C ALA A 148 7.53 0.61 1.39
N GLN A 149 8.53 0.88 2.20
CA GLN A 149 8.79 0.08 3.40
C GLN A 149 7.67 0.18 4.43
N LYS A 150 7.21 1.38 4.76
CA LYS A 150 6.13 1.52 5.75
C LYS A 150 4.80 1.04 5.19
N VAL A 151 4.49 1.35 3.93
CA VAL A 151 3.25 0.90 3.29
C VAL A 151 3.23 -0.62 3.16
N MET A 152 4.32 -1.27 2.76
CA MET A 152 4.39 -2.74 2.74
C MET A 152 4.14 -3.34 4.12
N LYS A 153 4.70 -2.76 5.18
CA LYS A 153 4.47 -3.25 6.56
C LYS A 153 3.00 -3.09 6.95
N ALA A 154 2.41 -1.93 6.67
CA ALA A 154 1.01 -1.64 6.95
C ALA A 154 0.08 -2.61 6.20
N LEU A 155 0.27 -2.78 4.89
CA LEU A 155 -0.55 -3.67 4.05
C LEU A 155 -0.37 -5.15 4.39
N ASN A 156 0.86 -5.60 4.72
CA ASN A 156 1.08 -6.97 5.21
C ASN A 156 0.49 -7.21 6.60
N HIS A 157 0.34 -6.17 7.42
CA HIS A 157 -0.39 -6.29 8.67
C HIS A 157 -1.90 -6.35 8.42
N LEU A 158 -2.42 -5.45 7.57
CA LEU A 158 -3.83 -5.40 7.20
C LEU A 158 -4.33 -6.72 6.59
N ARG A 159 -3.58 -7.33 5.66
CA ARG A 159 -3.97 -8.64 5.09
C ARG A 159 -4.12 -9.71 6.17
N LYS A 160 -3.27 -9.70 7.21
CA LYS A 160 -3.35 -10.68 8.31
C LYS A 160 -4.57 -10.45 9.19
N LEU A 161 -4.90 -9.18 9.48
CA LEU A 161 -6.14 -8.83 10.16
C LEU A 161 -7.37 -9.29 9.37
N CYS A 162 -7.28 -9.22 8.04
CA CYS A 162 -8.29 -9.72 7.11
C CYS A 162 -8.31 -11.25 6.91
N GLY A 163 -7.56 -12.02 7.70
CA GLY A 163 -7.57 -13.48 7.65
C GLY A 163 -6.93 -14.06 6.38
N ALA A 164 -6.08 -13.29 5.70
CA ALA A 164 -5.39 -13.77 4.51
C ALA A 164 -4.46 -14.94 4.81
N PRO A 165 -4.25 -15.86 3.86
CA PRO A 165 -3.32 -16.95 4.03
C PRO A 165 -1.89 -16.44 4.26
N ASP A 166 -1.11 -17.20 5.01
CA ASP A 166 0.32 -16.96 5.06
C ASP A 166 0.96 -17.26 3.69
N PRO A 167 2.05 -16.56 3.33
CA PRO A 167 2.75 -16.82 2.09
C PRO A 167 3.25 -18.26 2.05
N ILE A 168 2.99 -18.94 0.94
CA ILE A 168 3.55 -20.26 0.71
C ILE A 168 4.95 -20.03 0.15
N SER A 169 5.96 -20.27 1.00
CA SER A 169 7.35 -20.36 0.57
C SER A 169 7.68 -21.82 0.25
N PHE A 170 8.36 -22.03 -0.88
CA PHE A 170 8.94 -23.31 -1.28
C PHE A 170 10.48 -23.25 -1.23
N ASP A 171 11.02 -22.28 -0.49
CA ASP A 171 12.47 -22.13 -0.30
C ASP A 171 13.09 -23.38 0.34
#